data_AF-A0A3N5VWN9-F1
#
_entry.id   AF-A0A3N5VWN9-F1
#
_cell.length_a   1.000
_cell.length_b   1.000
_cell.length_c   1.000
_cell.angle_alpha   90.00
_cell.angle_beta   90.00
_cell.angle_gamma   90.00
#
_symmetry.space_group_name_H-M   'P 1'
#
loop_
_entity.id
_entity.type
_entity.pdbx_description
1 polymer ?
#
loop_
_entity_poly.entity_id
_entity_poly.type
_entity_poly.pdbx_seq_one_letter_code
_entity_poly.pdbx_strand_id
1 'polypeptide(L)'
;MPRSTPASFAQTWRMRSHRRIQTANPEDLMSFNIGTPGFRIGPRNALDSHGTPGEDGVFFNPHVVRRLLSYLKPYRRWMALAVLLMLVQTGLTLLIPYLMKVAIDQHITHGDIPGLIRISIGLAAAYLGLYLTTAAERYILSWVGQRVLTNLRGSLFNHLQSLSLVYHDTHIVGVTVSRVINDVAEINDLLSQGLITLLGDMLVLVGTLIVMFTMNARLALYSFIVIPLMVLAT
;
A
#
# COMPACT_ATOMS: atom_id res chain seq x y z
N MET A 1 -10.51 51.43 70.77
CA MET A 1 -10.92 52.31 69.65
C MET A 1 -9.77 52.38 68.66
N PRO A 2 -9.95 52.41 67.31
CA PRO A 2 -11.02 51.93 66.40
C PRO A 2 -10.51 50.76 65.49
N ARG A 3 -11.32 49.80 65.01
CA ARG A 3 -12.27 49.74 63.86
C ARG A 3 -11.72 50.17 62.48
N SER A 4 -11.57 49.20 61.57
CA SER A 4 -12.21 49.21 60.23
C SER A 4 -12.00 47.89 59.46
N THR A 5 -13.12 47.35 58.95
CA THR A 5 -13.25 46.13 58.14
C THR A 5 -13.53 46.51 56.66
N PRO A 6 -13.75 45.59 55.70
CA PRO A 6 -13.07 45.55 54.40
C PRO A 6 -13.99 45.85 53.19
N ALA A 7 -13.50 46.50 52.13
CA ALA A 7 -14.23 46.58 50.86
C ALA A 7 -13.37 47.13 49.71
N SER A 8 -12.67 46.29 48.93
CA SER A 8 -12.17 46.78 47.62
C SER A 8 -11.92 45.75 46.51
N PHE A 9 -12.24 44.46 46.69
CA PHE A 9 -11.96 43.45 45.65
C PHE A 9 -13.18 43.01 44.82
N ALA A 10 -14.39 43.46 45.15
CA ALA A 10 -15.63 43.02 44.48
C ALA A 10 -16.11 43.93 43.33
N GLN A 11 -15.44 45.07 43.06
CA GLN A 11 -15.93 46.04 42.07
C GLN A 11 -15.27 45.95 40.68
N THR A 12 -14.15 45.24 40.52
CA THR A 12 -13.44 45.15 39.23
C THR A 12 -13.98 44.08 38.28
N TRP A 13 -14.82 43.15 38.74
CA TRP A 13 -15.41 42.09 37.89
C TRP A 13 -16.77 42.42 37.30
N ARG A 14 -17.42 43.52 37.69
CA ARG A 14 -18.80 43.86 37.26
C ARG A 14 -18.91 44.84 36.08
N MET A 15 -17.80 45.31 35.52
CA MET A 15 -17.80 46.30 34.42
C MET A 15 -17.41 45.76 33.04
N ARG A 16 -17.07 44.47 32.89
CA ARG A 16 -16.68 43.89 31.59
C ARG A 16 -17.78 43.08 30.89
N SER A 17 -18.94 42.87 31.51
CA SER A 17 -20.03 42.04 30.98
C SER A 17 -21.22 42.81 30.39
N HIS A 18 -21.18 44.15 30.31
CA HIS A 18 -22.31 44.96 29.83
C HIS A 18 -22.06 45.74 28.53
N ARG A 19 -20.96 45.47 27.82
CA ARG A 19 -20.63 46.17 26.57
C ARG A 19 -20.65 45.24 25.35
N ARG A 20 -21.58 44.28 25.32
CA ARG A 20 -21.75 43.35 24.19
C ARG A 20 -23.22 42.96 23.91
N ILE A 21 -24.18 43.77 24.31
CA ILE A 21 -25.63 43.55 24.03
C ILE A 21 -26.29 44.88 23.66
N GLN A 22 -25.76 45.58 22.67
CA GLN A 22 -26.39 46.83 22.20
C GLN A 22 -26.08 47.11 20.72
N THR A 23 -26.27 46.12 19.85
CA THR A 23 -26.31 46.30 18.38
C THR A 23 -27.19 45.23 17.70
N ALA A 24 -28.33 44.88 18.28
CA ALA A 24 -29.34 44.09 17.58
C ALA A 24 -30.50 45.01 17.21
N ASN A 25 -30.69 45.24 15.91
CA ASN A 25 -31.75 46.06 15.37
C ASN A 25 -33.10 45.33 15.60
N PRO A 26 -34.17 45.95 16.14
CA PRO A 26 -35.44 45.26 16.40
C PRO A 26 -36.12 44.65 15.17
N GLU A 27 -35.66 45.02 13.97
CA GLU A 27 -36.09 44.49 12.68
C GLU A 27 -35.63 43.03 12.45
N ASP A 28 -34.54 42.61 13.10
CA ASP A 28 -33.98 41.25 12.96
C ASP A 28 -34.75 40.19 13.77
N LEU A 29 -35.60 40.60 14.72
CA LEU A 29 -36.34 39.68 15.60
C LEU A 29 -37.75 39.34 15.08
N MET A 30 -38.21 39.97 14.00
CA MET A 30 -39.54 39.71 13.41
C MET A 30 -39.52 39.07 12.02
N SER A 31 -38.35 38.74 11.46
CA SER A 31 -38.30 37.92 10.25
C SER A 31 -38.53 36.45 10.61
N PHE A 32 -39.76 35.98 10.44
CA PHE A 32 -40.03 34.54 10.28
C PHE A 32 -39.29 34.06 9.03
N ASN A 33 -38.05 33.62 9.22
CA ASN A 33 -37.24 33.08 8.15
C ASN A 33 -37.72 31.66 7.79
N ILE A 34 -38.79 31.60 7.01
CA ILE A 34 -39.25 30.39 6.32
C ILE A 34 -38.31 30.20 5.11
N GLY A 35 -37.14 29.62 5.34
CA GLY A 35 -36.20 29.41 4.23
C GLY A 35 -34.74 29.39 4.61
N THR A 36 -34.36 28.55 5.55
CA THR A 36 -32.99 28.03 5.54
C THR A 36 -33.04 26.60 6.05
N PRO A 37 -32.72 25.58 5.23
CA PRO A 37 -32.72 24.21 5.72
C PRO A 37 -31.67 24.13 6.82
N GLY A 38 -32.13 24.00 8.06
CA GLY A 38 -31.28 23.77 9.21
C GLY A 38 -30.38 22.59 8.93
N PHE A 39 -29.11 22.76 9.30
CA PHE A 39 -28.04 21.79 9.27
C PHE A 39 -28.42 20.58 10.14
N ARG A 40 -29.34 19.74 9.67
CA ARG A 40 -29.54 18.39 10.20
C ARG A 40 -28.27 17.66 9.83
N ILE A 41 -27.43 17.37 10.82
CA ILE A 41 -26.28 16.48 10.67
C ILE A 41 -26.85 15.13 10.20
N GLY A 42 -26.92 14.96 8.88
CA GLY A 42 -27.36 13.72 8.26
C GLY A 42 -26.27 12.66 8.41
N PRO A 43 -26.61 11.37 8.30
CA PRO A 43 -25.64 10.27 8.40
C PRO A 43 -24.42 10.48 7.49
N ARG A 44 -24.63 11.13 6.33
CA ARG A 44 -23.59 11.49 5.37
C ARG A 44 -22.56 12.51 5.91
N ASN A 45 -22.98 13.57 6.60
CA ASN A 45 -22.04 14.57 7.16
C ASN A 45 -21.23 14.01 8.35
N ALA A 46 -21.77 13.04 9.08
CA ALA A 46 -21.03 12.35 10.14
C ALA A 46 -19.85 11.53 9.58
N LEU A 47 -20.00 10.96 8.36
CA LEU A 47 -18.92 10.27 7.64
C LEU A 47 -17.79 11.23 7.26
N ASP A 48 -18.15 12.42 6.78
CA ASP A 48 -17.19 13.43 6.33
C ASP A 48 -16.43 14.06 7.53
N SER A 49 -17.10 14.20 8.68
CA SER A 49 -16.47 14.72 9.91
C SER A 49 -15.49 13.75 10.59
N HIS A 50 -15.48 12.47 10.19
CA HIS A 50 -14.51 11.45 10.64
C HIS A 50 -13.63 10.96 9.46
N GLY A 51 -13.70 11.66 8.34
CA GLY A 51 -13.09 11.31 7.07
C GLY A 51 -12.15 12.39 6.53
N THR A 52 -11.79 13.41 7.31
CA THR A 52 -10.64 14.23 6.95
C THR A 52 -9.43 13.28 6.89
N PRO A 53 -8.81 13.10 5.71
CA PRO A 53 -7.53 12.42 5.64
C PRO A 53 -6.59 13.32 6.44
N GLY A 54 -6.32 12.94 7.69
CA GLY A 54 -5.24 13.51 8.45
C GLY A 54 -4.00 13.48 7.56
N GLU A 55 -3.27 14.57 7.56
CA GLU A 55 -1.97 14.77 6.91
C GLU A 55 -0.89 13.87 7.56
N ASP A 56 -1.27 12.65 7.92
CA ASP A 56 -0.50 11.63 8.59
C ASP A 56 0.00 10.73 7.47
N GLY A 57 1.02 11.20 6.75
CA GLY A 57 1.68 10.41 5.70
C GLY A 57 1.91 8.99 6.21
N VAL A 58 1.47 7.99 5.43
CA VAL A 58 1.43 6.55 5.76
C VAL A 58 2.60 6.14 6.66
N PHE A 59 2.44 6.28 7.98
CA PHE A 59 3.49 5.89 8.91
C PHE A 59 3.45 4.37 8.95
N PHE A 60 4.46 3.75 8.34
CA PHE A 60 4.70 2.30 8.42
C PHE A 60 4.67 1.91 9.90
N ASN A 61 3.55 1.35 10.36
CA ASN A 61 3.43 0.92 11.75
C ASN A 61 3.88 -0.55 11.85
N PRO A 62 5.11 -0.81 12.34
CA PRO A 62 5.69 -2.16 12.34
C PRO A 62 4.86 -3.14 13.19
N HIS A 63 4.10 -2.64 14.17
CA HIS A 63 3.23 -3.46 14.99
C HIS A 63 2.04 -4.02 14.20
N VAL A 64 1.44 -3.20 13.32
CA VAL A 64 0.34 -3.62 12.44
C VAL A 64 0.86 -4.62 11.41
N VAL A 65 2.02 -4.34 10.81
CA VAL A 65 2.68 -5.26 9.86
C VAL A 65 2.98 -6.60 10.52
N ARG A 66 3.54 -6.63 11.74
CA ARG A 66 3.82 -7.87 12.46
C ARG A 66 2.56 -8.66 12.79
N ARG A 67 1.47 -7.99 13.16
CA ARG A 67 0.16 -8.63 13.38
C ARG A 67 -0.37 -9.21 12.08
N LEU A 68 -0.23 -8.51 10.95
CA LEU A 68 -0.66 -9.02 9.65
C LEU A 68 0.19 -10.21 9.16
N LEU A 69 1.50 -10.15 9.36
CA LEU A 69 2.42 -11.27 9.08
C LEU A 69 2.04 -12.53 9.86
N SER A 70 1.40 -12.39 11.03
CA SER A 70 0.87 -13.56 11.76
C SER A 70 -0.27 -14.27 11.02
N TYR A 71 -1.09 -13.55 10.22
CA TYR A 71 -2.12 -14.14 9.37
C TYR A 71 -1.55 -14.85 8.14
N LEU A 72 -0.33 -14.52 7.72
CA LEU A 72 0.40 -15.21 6.65
C LEU A 72 1.05 -16.53 7.13
N LYS A 73 1.31 -16.67 8.43
CA LYS A 73 1.96 -17.84 9.04
C LYS A 73 1.34 -19.20 8.64
N PRO A 74 0.00 -19.37 8.56
CA PRO A 74 -0.61 -20.62 8.09
C PRO A 74 -0.26 -20.97 6.64
N TYR A 75 0.03 -19.97 5.81
CA TYR A 75 0.32 -20.09 4.38
C TYR A 75 1.83 -20.12 4.06
N ARG A 76 2.70 -20.28 5.06
CA ARG A 76 4.17 -20.27 4.89
C ARG A 76 4.71 -21.20 3.80
N ARG A 77 4.06 -22.35 3.56
CA ARG A 77 4.47 -23.30 2.51
C ARG A 77 4.22 -22.75 1.11
N TRP A 78 3.10 -22.07 0.93
CA TRP A 78 2.75 -21.40 -0.32
C TRP A 78 3.65 -20.19 -0.57
N MET A 79 3.97 -19.43 0.49
CA MET A 79 4.95 -18.34 0.40
C MET A 79 6.34 -18.88 0.03
N ALA A 80 6.78 -19.99 0.62
CA ALA A 80 8.06 -20.62 0.26
C ALA A 80 8.05 -21.12 -1.20
N LEU A 81 6.91 -21.65 -1.68
CA LEU A 81 6.76 -22.03 -3.07
C LEU A 81 6.81 -20.82 -4.00
N ALA A 82 6.19 -19.69 -3.63
CA ALA A 82 6.27 -18.44 -4.40
C ALA A 82 7.72 -17.94 -4.49
N VAL A 83 8.46 -17.95 -3.38
CA VAL A 83 9.90 -17.60 -3.37
C VAL A 83 10.72 -18.55 -4.25
N LEU A 84 10.43 -19.86 -4.21
CA LEU A 84 11.10 -20.82 -5.08
C LEU A 84 10.81 -20.54 -6.56
N LEU A 85 9.56 -20.24 -6.92
CA LEU A 85 9.18 -19.85 -8.27
C LEU A 85 9.88 -18.57 -8.70
N MET A 86 10.03 -17.59 -7.82
CA MET A 86 10.77 -16.35 -8.07
C MET A 86 12.26 -16.61 -8.38
N LEU A 87 12.89 -17.55 -7.66
CA LEU A 87 14.27 -17.96 -7.95
C LEU A 87 14.39 -18.66 -9.32
N VAL A 88 13.43 -19.52 -9.66
CA VAL A 88 13.38 -20.17 -10.98
C VAL A 88 13.19 -19.12 -12.09
N GLN A 89 12.30 -18.14 -11.88
CA GLN A 89 12.10 -17.03 -12.82
C GLN A 89 13.38 -16.22 -13.01
N THR A 90 14.09 -15.90 -11.93
CA THR A 90 15.38 -15.21 -11.99
C THR A 90 16.36 -15.99 -12.88
N GLY A 91 16.46 -17.31 -12.68
CA GLY A 91 17.29 -18.17 -13.51
C GLY A 91 16.88 -18.16 -14.99
N LEU A 92 15.58 -18.23 -15.29
CA LEU A 92 15.06 -18.21 -16.66
C LEU A 92 15.29 -16.86 -17.34
N THR A 93 15.07 -15.75 -16.63
CA THR A 93 15.33 -14.38 -17.11
C THR A 93 16.79 -14.18 -17.48
N LEU A 94 17.72 -14.77 -16.72
CA LEU A 94 19.16 -14.74 -17.02
C LEU A 94 19.58 -15.75 -18.09
N LEU A 95 18.87 -16.86 -18.22
CA LEU A 95 19.13 -17.87 -19.25
C LEU A 95 18.81 -17.34 -20.65
N ILE A 96 17.76 -16.54 -20.80
CA ILE A 96 17.34 -15.95 -22.08
C ILE A 96 18.47 -15.17 -22.79
N PRO A 97 19.14 -14.16 -22.19
CA PRO A 97 20.22 -13.44 -22.85
C PRO A 97 21.43 -14.32 -23.13
N TYR A 98 21.70 -15.33 -22.30
CA TYR A 98 22.75 -16.32 -22.58
C TYR A 98 22.44 -17.17 -23.82
N LEU A 99 21.21 -17.69 -23.94
CA LEU A 99 20.77 -18.44 -25.12
C LEU A 99 20.81 -17.55 -26.37
N MET A 100 20.42 -16.28 -26.25
CA MET A 100 20.53 -15.30 -27.35
C MET A 100 21.98 -15.11 -27.79
N LYS A 101 22.92 -14.98 -26.84
CA LYS A 101 24.35 -14.92 -27.14
C LYS A 101 24.81 -16.16 -27.94
N VAL A 102 24.47 -17.36 -27.46
CA VAL A 102 24.84 -18.62 -28.12
C VAL A 102 24.20 -18.75 -29.50
N ALA A 103 22.96 -18.30 -29.67
CA ALA A 103 22.29 -18.29 -30.96
C ALA A 103 23.05 -17.40 -31.96
N ILE A 104 23.47 -16.20 -31.54
CA ILE A 104 24.20 -15.27 -32.39
C ILE A 104 25.61 -15.78 -32.68
N ASP A 105 26.43 -15.98 -31.65
CA ASP A 105 27.88 -16.22 -31.78
C ASP A 105 28.20 -17.58 -32.42
N GLN A 106 27.40 -18.61 -32.15
CA GLN A 106 27.71 -19.98 -32.58
C GLN A 106 26.90 -20.39 -33.80
N HIS A 107 25.63 -20.03 -33.90
CA HIS A 107 24.75 -20.58 -34.93
C HIS A 107 24.55 -19.61 -36.10
N ILE A 108 24.28 -18.34 -35.82
CA ILE A 108 24.08 -17.32 -36.87
C ILE A 108 25.41 -17.01 -37.56
N THR A 109 26.50 -16.78 -36.80
CA THR A 109 27.81 -16.44 -37.38
C THR A 109 28.37 -17.56 -38.27
N HIS A 110 28.08 -18.82 -37.96
CA HIS A 110 28.57 -19.98 -38.72
C HIS A 110 27.57 -20.50 -39.77
N GLY A 111 26.35 -19.94 -39.84
CA GLY A 111 25.30 -20.37 -40.77
C GLY A 111 24.69 -21.74 -40.46
N ASP A 112 24.78 -22.23 -39.21
CA ASP A 112 24.23 -23.53 -38.79
C ASP A 112 22.73 -23.44 -38.50
N ILE A 113 21.91 -23.65 -39.53
CA ILE A 113 20.43 -23.62 -39.44
C ILE A 113 19.88 -24.70 -38.50
N PRO A 114 20.30 -25.98 -38.55
CA PRO A 114 19.84 -26.99 -37.60
C PRO A 114 20.10 -26.63 -36.14
N GLY A 115 21.30 -26.14 -35.82
CA GLY A 115 21.61 -25.72 -34.45
C GLY A 115 20.83 -24.45 -34.04
N LEU A 116 20.60 -23.53 -34.98
CA LEU A 116 19.75 -22.35 -34.74
C LEU A 116 18.30 -22.73 -34.39
N ILE A 117 17.73 -23.76 -35.03
CA ILE A 117 16.39 -24.26 -34.69
C ILE A 117 16.38 -24.86 -33.29
N ARG A 118 17.39 -25.66 -32.92
CA ARG A 118 17.48 -26.27 -31.58
C ARG A 118 17.57 -25.22 -30.47
N ILE A 119 18.43 -24.22 -30.64
CA ILE A 119 18.57 -23.14 -29.66
C ILE A 119 17.30 -22.27 -29.60
N SER A 120 16.61 -22.07 -30.74
CA SER A 120 15.33 -21.34 -30.79
C SER A 120 14.21 -22.07 -30.05
N ILE A 121 14.14 -23.41 -30.15
CA ILE A 121 13.21 -24.22 -29.36
C ILE A 121 13.55 -24.10 -27.88
N GLY A 122 14.84 -24.15 -27.51
CA GLY A 122 15.29 -23.93 -26.13
C GLY A 122 14.89 -22.54 -25.60
N LEU A 123 15.03 -21.51 -26.43
CA LEU A 123 14.63 -20.14 -26.11
C LEU A 123 13.10 -20.03 -25.93
N ALA A 124 12.32 -20.63 -26.84
CA ALA A 124 10.87 -20.67 -26.73
C ALA A 124 10.41 -21.42 -25.46
N ALA A 125 11.06 -22.53 -25.13
CA ALA A 125 10.82 -23.28 -23.90
C ALA A 125 11.18 -22.47 -22.65
N ALA A 126 12.27 -21.69 -22.68
CA ALA A 126 12.64 -20.80 -21.59
C ALA A 126 11.59 -19.69 -21.36
N TYR A 127 11.12 -19.04 -22.43
CA TYR A 127 10.03 -18.07 -22.35
C TYR A 127 8.72 -18.68 -21.85
N LEU A 128 8.37 -19.87 -22.32
CA LEU A 128 7.18 -20.59 -21.85
C LEU A 128 7.31 -20.94 -20.37
N GLY A 129 8.47 -21.43 -19.94
CA GLY A 129 8.77 -21.69 -18.54
C GLY A 129 8.68 -20.42 -17.68
N LEU A 130 9.19 -19.30 -18.18
CA LEU A 130 9.11 -18.01 -17.50
C LEU A 130 7.66 -17.58 -17.34
N TYR A 131 6.88 -17.63 -18.41
CA TYR A 131 5.45 -17.33 -18.37
C TYR A 131 4.69 -18.21 -17.36
N LEU A 132 4.90 -19.53 -17.40
CA LEU A 132 4.21 -20.48 -16.52
C LEU A 132 4.59 -20.27 -15.05
N THR A 133 5.88 -20.05 -14.76
CA THR A 133 6.36 -19.83 -13.40
C THR A 133 5.86 -18.50 -12.83
N THR A 134 5.90 -17.42 -13.62
CA THR A 134 5.33 -16.11 -13.24
C THR A 134 3.82 -16.19 -13.03
N ALA A 135 3.09 -16.87 -13.92
CA ALA A 135 1.64 -17.06 -13.77
C ALA A 135 1.31 -17.87 -12.50
N ALA A 136 2.06 -18.94 -12.24
CA ALA A 136 1.89 -19.76 -11.04
C ALA A 136 2.19 -18.97 -9.76
N GLU A 137 3.29 -18.20 -9.72
CA GLU A 137 3.64 -17.37 -8.58
C GLU A 137 2.54 -16.34 -8.29
N ARG A 138 2.12 -15.58 -9.32
CA ARG A 138 1.05 -14.58 -9.20
C ARG A 138 -0.26 -15.19 -8.71
N TYR A 139 -0.61 -16.37 -9.21
CA TYR A 139 -1.79 -17.10 -8.76
C TYR A 139 -1.69 -17.49 -7.29
N ILE A 140 -0.56 -18.05 -6.86
CA ILE A 140 -0.34 -18.45 -5.46
C ILE A 140 -0.41 -17.24 -4.53
N LEU A 141 0.29 -16.15 -4.86
CA LEU A 141 0.28 -14.93 -4.07
C LEU A 141 -1.12 -14.33 -3.96
N SER A 142 -1.85 -14.24 -5.08
CA SER A 142 -3.23 -13.77 -5.11
C SER A 142 -4.16 -14.66 -4.26
N TRP A 143 -4.04 -15.98 -4.41
CA TRP A 143 -4.84 -16.94 -3.64
C TRP A 143 -4.58 -16.84 -2.14
N VAL A 144 -3.31 -16.74 -1.73
CA VAL A 144 -2.93 -16.54 -0.32
C VAL A 144 -3.48 -15.21 0.19
N GLY A 145 -3.35 -14.13 -0.57
CA GLY A 145 -3.87 -12.82 -0.20
C GLY A 145 -5.37 -12.81 0.03
N GLN A 146 -6.14 -13.38 -0.89
CA GLN A 146 -7.59 -13.52 -0.78
C GLN A 146 -8.01 -14.36 0.43
N ARG A 147 -7.28 -15.44 0.73
CA ARG A 147 -7.53 -16.27 1.91
C ARG A 147 -7.25 -15.55 3.22
N VAL A 148 -6.14 -14.82 3.30
CA VAL A 148 -5.82 -13.95 4.44
C VAL A 148 -6.93 -12.92 4.66
N LEU A 149 -7.36 -12.26 3.58
CA LEU A 149 -8.42 -11.24 3.63
C LEU A 149 -9.76 -11.84 4.09
N THR A 150 -10.12 -13.02 3.60
CA THR A 150 -11.36 -13.72 3.99
C THR A 150 -11.33 -14.11 5.48
N ASN A 151 -10.20 -14.63 5.98
CA ASN A 151 -10.06 -14.98 7.40
C ASN A 151 -10.14 -13.74 8.29
N LEU A 152 -9.57 -12.62 7.84
CA LEU A 152 -9.68 -11.36 8.56
C LEU A 152 -11.13 -10.87 8.59
N ARG A 153 -11.81 -10.85 7.45
CA ARG A 153 -13.23 -10.45 7.37
C ARG A 153 -14.09 -11.27 8.32
N GLY A 154 -13.89 -12.59 8.37
CA GLY A 154 -14.57 -13.48 9.32
C GLY A 154 -14.26 -13.15 10.79
N SER A 155 -12.98 -12.92 11.12
CA SER A 155 -12.56 -12.57 12.48
C SER A 155 -13.15 -11.24 12.95
N LEU A 156 -13.15 -10.23 12.07
CA LEU A 156 -13.76 -8.92 12.34
C LEU A 156 -15.27 -9.05 12.51
N PHE A 157 -15.94 -9.76 11.61
CA PHE A 157 -17.38 -9.95 11.68
C PHE A 157 -17.83 -10.63 12.99
N ASN A 158 -17.12 -11.68 13.41
CA ASN A 158 -17.38 -12.35 14.69
C ASN A 158 -17.14 -11.43 15.88
N HIS A 159 -16.06 -10.63 15.84
CA HIS A 159 -15.80 -9.66 16.89
C HIS A 159 -16.92 -8.63 16.98
N LEU A 160 -17.36 -8.07 15.86
CA LEU A 160 -18.44 -7.09 15.83
C LEU A 160 -19.76 -7.62 16.39
N GLN A 161 -20.12 -8.87 16.08
CA GLN A 161 -21.33 -9.48 16.64
C GLN A 161 -21.26 -9.68 18.16
N SER A 162 -20.05 -9.79 18.72
CA SER A 162 -19.86 -9.94 20.16
C SER A 162 -19.92 -8.61 20.94
N LEU A 163 -19.99 -7.47 20.26
CA LEU A 163 -20.08 -6.16 20.91
C LEU A 163 -21.50 -5.89 21.43
N SER A 164 -21.58 -5.10 22.50
CA SER A 164 -22.86 -4.76 23.13
C SER A 164 -23.76 -3.90 22.22
N LEU A 165 -25.07 -4.02 22.37
CA LEU A 165 -26.06 -3.19 21.64
C LEU A 165 -25.79 -1.68 21.78
N VAL A 166 -25.38 -1.23 22.98
CA VAL A 166 -25.04 0.17 23.27
C VAL A 166 -23.87 0.69 22.41
N TYR A 167 -22.92 -0.18 22.06
CA TYR A 167 -21.81 0.19 21.18
C TYR A 167 -22.30 0.43 19.75
N HIS A 168 -23.26 -0.38 19.28
CA HIS A 168 -23.83 -0.26 17.94
C HIS A 168 -24.73 0.97 17.78
N ASP A 169 -25.39 1.42 18.85
CA ASP A 169 -26.22 2.63 18.83
C ASP A 169 -25.39 3.93 18.82
N THR A 170 -24.14 3.87 19.29
CA THR A 170 -23.27 5.05 19.44
C THR A 170 -22.21 5.19 18.35
N HIS A 171 -21.95 4.14 17.56
CA HIS A 171 -20.86 4.10 16.57
C HIS A 171 -21.35 3.60 15.19
N ILE A 172 -20.98 4.32 14.12
CA ILE A 172 -21.23 3.89 12.73
C ILE A 172 -20.23 2.78 12.38
N VAL A 173 -20.58 1.54 12.71
CA VAL A 173 -19.71 0.36 12.60
C VAL A 173 -19.25 0.08 11.16
N GLY A 174 -20.09 0.38 10.16
CA GLY A 174 -19.81 0.05 8.75
C GLY A 174 -18.57 0.74 8.17
N VAL A 175 -18.26 1.96 8.62
CA VAL A 175 -17.12 2.74 8.14
C VAL A 175 -15.82 2.17 8.68
N THR A 176 -15.78 1.91 9.99
CA THR A 176 -14.62 1.33 10.66
C THR A 176 -14.27 -0.03 10.07
N VAL A 177 -15.28 -0.84 9.75
CA VAL A 177 -15.10 -2.15 9.14
C VAL A 177 -14.58 -2.04 7.71
N SER A 178 -15.19 -1.18 6.89
CA SER A 178 -14.73 -0.93 5.52
C SER A 178 -13.28 -0.45 5.51
N ARG A 179 -12.92 0.47 6.42
CA ARG A 179 -11.56 1.01 6.57
C ARG A 179 -10.57 -0.09 6.96
N VAL A 180 -10.85 -0.88 7.99
CA VAL A 180 -9.97 -1.99 8.40
C VAL A 180 -9.81 -3.05 7.29
N ILE A 181 -10.89 -3.36 6.55
CA ILE A 181 -10.82 -4.30 5.42
C ILE A 181 -9.94 -3.75 4.29
N ASN A 182 -10.11 -2.48 3.94
CA ASN A 182 -9.31 -1.82 2.91
C ASN A 182 -7.85 -1.70 3.33
N ASP A 183 -7.57 -1.27 4.55
CA ASP A 183 -6.21 -1.14 5.08
C ASP A 183 -5.47 -2.49 5.04
N VAL A 184 -6.16 -3.59 5.33
CA VAL A 184 -5.53 -4.92 5.24
C VAL A 184 -5.34 -5.39 3.81
N ALA A 185 -6.28 -5.10 2.91
CA ALA A 185 -6.10 -5.39 1.49
C ALA A 185 -4.87 -4.67 0.94
N GLU A 186 -4.73 -3.38 1.25
CA GLU A 186 -3.57 -2.57 0.87
C GLU A 186 -2.26 -3.13 1.44
N ILE A 187 -2.21 -3.47 2.74
CA ILE A 187 -1.00 -4.07 3.31
C ILE A 187 -0.70 -5.44 2.66
N ASN A 188 -1.73 -6.23 2.34
CA ASN A 188 -1.53 -7.50 1.66
C ASN A 188 -0.94 -7.32 0.25
N ASP A 189 -1.43 -6.33 -0.51
CA ASP A 189 -0.89 -5.98 -1.82
C ASP A 189 0.54 -5.44 -1.72
N LEU A 190 0.82 -4.56 -0.76
CA LEU A 190 2.18 -4.06 -0.51
C LEU A 190 3.16 -5.18 -0.16
N LEU A 191 2.75 -6.17 0.64
CA LEU A 191 3.62 -7.31 0.99
C LEU A 191 3.78 -8.30 -0.18
N SER A 192 2.68 -8.60 -0.88
CA SER A 192 2.67 -9.66 -1.89
C SER A 192 3.19 -9.18 -3.25
N GLN A 193 2.77 -8.00 -3.69
CA GLN A 193 3.16 -7.41 -4.98
C GLN A 193 4.29 -6.39 -4.84
N GLY A 194 4.38 -5.69 -3.71
CA GLY A 194 5.48 -4.75 -3.46
C GLY A 194 6.75 -5.48 -3.02
N LEU A 195 6.79 -5.92 -1.76
CA LEU A 195 8.03 -6.37 -1.12
C LEU A 195 8.64 -7.61 -1.77
N ILE A 196 7.84 -8.62 -2.12
CA ILE A 196 8.35 -9.86 -2.74
C ILE A 196 8.91 -9.57 -4.14
N THR A 197 8.16 -8.85 -4.96
CA THR A 197 8.61 -8.47 -6.31
C THR A 197 9.88 -7.62 -6.24
N LEU A 198 9.95 -6.64 -5.33
CA LEU A 198 11.16 -5.83 -5.16
C LEU A 198 12.40 -6.66 -4.80
N LEU A 199 12.24 -7.68 -3.95
CA LEU A 199 13.32 -8.61 -3.64
C LEU A 199 13.73 -9.43 -4.88
N GLY A 200 12.76 -9.83 -5.70
CA GLY A 200 12.98 -10.50 -6.98
C GLY A 200 13.73 -9.64 -7.99
N ASP A 201 13.28 -8.41 -8.17
CA ASP A 201 13.90 -7.45 -9.08
C ASP A 201 15.33 -7.12 -8.66
N MET A 202 15.59 -7.01 -7.36
CA MET A 202 16.96 -6.85 -6.83
C MET A 202 17.84 -8.06 -7.16
N LEU A 203 17.32 -9.28 -7.04
CA LEU A 203 18.06 -10.49 -7.42
C LEU A 203 18.31 -10.56 -8.93
N VAL A 204 17.31 -10.24 -9.75
CA VAL A 204 17.46 -10.17 -11.21
C VAL A 204 18.48 -9.10 -11.60
N LEU A 205 18.43 -7.92 -10.98
CA LEU A 205 19.37 -6.84 -11.19
C LEU A 205 20.80 -7.30 -10.89
N VAL A 206 21.04 -7.78 -9.66
CA VAL A 206 22.37 -8.26 -9.25
C VAL A 206 22.86 -9.42 -10.12
N GLY A 207 21.99 -10.38 -10.42
CA GLY A 207 22.31 -11.51 -11.29
C GLY A 207 22.68 -11.06 -12.71
N THR A 208 21.93 -10.11 -13.26
CA THR A 208 22.19 -9.55 -14.60
C THR A 208 23.52 -8.82 -14.62
N LEU A 209 23.81 -8.01 -13.59
CA LEU A 209 25.11 -7.35 -13.45
C LEU A 209 26.25 -8.38 -13.48
N ILE A 210 26.16 -9.43 -12.66
CA ILE A 210 27.17 -10.50 -12.59
C ILE A 210 27.35 -11.16 -13.97
N VAL A 211 26.26 -11.52 -14.66
CA VAL A 211 26.32 -12.13 -16.00
C VAL A 211 26.95 -11.17 -17.03
N MET A 212 26.58 -9.90 -17.02
CA MET A 212 27.16 -8.91 -17.93
C MET A 212 28.66 -8.72 -17.71
N PHE A 213 29.10 -8.57 -16.46
CA PHE A 213 30.51 -8.39 -16.12
C PHE A 213 31.34 -9.63 -16.43
N THR A 214 30.80 -10.82 -16.19
CA THR A 214 31.48 -12.10 -16.52
C THR A 214 31.55 -12.34 -18.03
N MET A 215 30.58 -11.86 -18.81
CA MET A 215 30.62 -11.93 -20.27
C MET A 215 31.63 -10.95 -20.87
N ASN A 216 31.53 -9.65 -20.53
CA ASN A 216 32.49 -8.64 -20.99
C ASN A 216 32.43 -7.38 -20.11
N ALA A 217 33.39 -7.24 -19.20
CA ALA A 217 33.47 -6.10 -18.30
C ALA A 217 33.61 -4.73 -19.01
N ARG A 218 34.28 -4.66 -20.17
CA ARG A 218 34.45 -3.39 -20.90
C ARG A 218 33.13 -2.91 -21.49
N LEU A 219 32.39 -3.79 -22.16
CA LEU A 219 31.07 -3.47 -22.72
C LEU A 219 30.06 -3.15 -21.60
N ALA A 220 30.12 -3.87 -20.48
CA ALA A 220 29.30 -3.57 -19.32
C ALA A 220 29.57 -2.15 -18.78
N LEU A 221 30.84 -1.74 -18.62
CA LEU A 221 31.18 -0.37 -18.21
C LEU A 221 30.62 0.68 -19.17
N TYR A 222 30.73 0.48 -20.47
CA TYR A 222 30.16 1.40 -21.45
C TYR A 222 28.63 1.51 -21.32
N SER A 223 27.93 0.42 -20.99
CA SER A 223 26.49 0.48 -20.75
C SER A 223 26.11 1.32 -19.53
N PHE A 224 26.92 1.32 -18.46
CA PHE A 224 26.64 2.13 -17.26
C PHE A 224 26.80 3.63 -17.49
N ILE A 225 27.62 4.05 -18.45
CA ILE A 225 27.77 5.47 -18.82
C ILE A 225 26.45 6.04 -19.37
N VAL A 226 25.59 5.20 -19.96
CA VAL A 226 24.30 5.62 -20.51
C VAL A 226 23.28 5.96 -19.41
N ILE A 227 23.36 5.32 -18.25
CA ILE A 227 22.41 5.50 -17.13
C ILE A 227 22.36 6.95 -16.60
N PRO A 228 23.47 7.59 -16.19
CA PRO A 228 23.44 8.96 -15.70
C PRO A 228 22.98 9.95 -16.78
N LEU A 229 23.28 9.66 -18.06
CA LEU A 229 22.85 10.48 -19.18
C LEU A 229 21.33 10.42 -19.38
N MET A 230 20.73 9.24 -19.23
CA MET A 230 19.27 9.05 -19.22
C MET A 230 18.59 9.78 -18.06
N VAL A 231 19.16 9.71 -16.85
CA VAL A 231 18.63 10.39 -15.65
C VAL A 231 18.69 11.91 -15.80
N LEU A 232 19.71 12.45 -16.47
CA LEU A 232 19.80 13.89 -16.74
C LEU A 232 18.87 14.36 -17.87
N ALA A 233 18.54 13.48 -18.82
CA ALA A 233 17.69 13.79 -19.96
C ALA A 233 16.18 13.71 -19.65
N THR A 234 15.82 13.00 -18.57
CA THR A 234 14.43 12.84 -18.10
C THR A 234 14.14 13.82 -16.99
#